data_AF-A0A4U5R3W9-F1
#
_entry.id   AF-A0A4U5R3W9-F1
#
_cell.length_a   1.000
_cell.length_b   1.000
_cell.length_c   1.000
_cell.angle_alpha   90.00
_cell.angle_beta   90.00
_cell.angle_gamma   90.00
#
_symmetry.space_group_name_H-M   'P 1'
#
loop_
_entity.id
_entity.type
_entity.pdbx_description
1 polymer ?
#
loop_
_entity_poly.entity_id
_entity_poly.type
_entity_poly.pdbx_seq_one_letter_code
_entity_poly.pdbx_strand_id
1 'polypeptide(L)'
;MNSLAWLPLFLLVNFLHQPTTLVGADLIQETCQKTRYPALCVKTLKSNPRSSTADVKGLVHIMLEANLANSKLTLATVSKLLKASGDKALKKCLDVCAEVYDNAANDDFPTAIQSFGEK
;
A
#
# COMPACT_ATOMS: atom_id res chain seq x y z
N MET A 1 -36.25 28.62 41.68
CA MET A 1 -36.45 27.15 41.55
C MET A 1 -35.46 26.64 40.52
N ASN A 2 -34.73 25.58 40.89
CA ASN A 2 -33.37 25.25 40.43
C ASN A 2 -33.28 24.84 38.95
N SER A 3 -32.73 25.72 38.10
CA SER A 3 -32.31 25.36 36.73
C SER A 3 -30.84 24.88 36.65
N LEU A 4 -30.09 24.98 37.75
CA LEU A 4 -28.68 24.56 37.85
C LEU A 4 -28.52 23.04 38.05
N ALA A 5 -29.60 22.32 38.39
CA ALA A 5 -29.57 20.87 38.65
C ALA A 5 -29.48 20.01 37.37
N TRP A 6 -29.66 20.61 36.19
CA TRP A 6 -29.67 19.91 34.90
C TRP A 6 -28.34 20.02 34.15
N LEU A 7 -27.46 20.95 34.57
CA LEU A 7 -26.09 21.09 34.07
C LEU A 7 -25.24 19.80 34.23
N PRO A 8 -25.26 19.08 35.37
CA PRO A 8 -24.50 17.83 35.48
C PRO A 8 -25.04 16.74 34.54
N LEU A 9 -26.35 16.73 34.27
CA LEU A 9 -26.98 15.77 33.37
C LEU A 9 -26.59 16.04 31.91
N PHE A 10 -26.55 17.31 31.51
CA PHE A 10 -26.16 17.73 30.16
C PHE A 10 -24.67 17.49 29.88
N LEU A 11 -23.81 17.63 30.91
CA LEU A 11 -22.38 17.29 30.81
C LEU A 11 -22.15 15.77 30.66
N LEU A 12 -22.94 14.92 31.33
CA LEU A 12 -22.86 13.46 31.20
C LEU A 12 -23.25 12.96 29.80
N VAL A 13 -24.24 13.59 29.16
CA VAL A 13 -24.70 13.23 27.79
C VAL A 13 -23.64 13.57 26.74
N ASN A 14 -22.87 14.64 26.91
CA ASN A 14 -21.77 15.00 26.00
C ASN A 14 -20.55 14.07 26.16
N PHE A 15 -20.35 13.48 27.34
CA PHE A 15 -19.26 12.53 27.59
C PHE A 15 -19.49 11.17 26.90
N LEU A 16 -20.76 10.76 26.76
CA LEU A 16 -21.17 9.55 26.02
C LEU A 16 -21.13 9.73 24.49
N HIS A 17 -21.08 10.98 24.01
CA HIS A 17 -21.02 11.31 22.59
C HIS A 17 -19.60 11.59 22.09
N GLN A 18 -18.56 11.35 22.91
CA GLN A 18 -17.21 11.30 22.36
C GLN A 18 -17.21 10.22 21.27
N PRO A 19 -16.92 10.57 20.00
CA PRO A 19 -16.57 9.56 19.04
C PRO A 19 -15.39 8.84 19.68
N THR A 20 -15.53 7.55 19.95
CA THR A 20 -14.37 6.70 20.13
C THR A 20 -13.63 6.73 18.80
N THR A 21 -12.86 7.78 18.54
CA THR A 21 -11.62 7.64 17.79
C THR A 21 -10.77 6.79 18.72
N LEU A 22 -11.06 5.49 18.72
CA LEU A 22 -10.09 4.49 19.07
C LEU A 22 -8.86 4.97 18.32
N VAL A 23 -7.84 5.43 19.05
CA VAL A 23 -6.50 5.53 18.52
C VAL A 23 -6.04 4.08 18.32
N GLY A 24 -6.76 3.34 17.46
CA GLY A 24 -6.16 2.30 16.68
C GLY A 24 -5.18 3.09 15.86
N ALA A 25 -3.89 2.92 16.15
CA ALA A 25 -2.87 3.54 15.35
C ALA A 25 -3.20 3.26 13.88
N ASP A 26 -2.98 4.26 13.02
CA ASP A 26 -3.18 4.13 11.59
C ASP A 26 -2.60 2.79 11.13
N LEU A 27 -3.45 1.81 10.77
CA LEU A 27 -3.01 0.44 10.48
C LEU A 27 -1.96 0.43 9.36
N ILE A 28 -2.05 1.41 8.45
CA ILE A 28 -1.04 1.69 7.43
C ILE A 28 0.29 2.04 8.09
N GLN A 29 0.30 2.96 9.07
CA GLN A 29 1.50 3.36 9.80
C GLN A 29 2.14 2.17 10.54
N GLU A 30 1.35 1.39 11.29
CA GLU A 30 1.87 0.22 12.01
C GLU A 30 2.44 -0.85 11.08
N THR A 31 1.74 -1.11 9.97
CA THR A 31 2.18 -2.08 8.96
C THR A 31 3.46 -1.59 8.27
N CYS A 32 3.50 -0.32 7.87
CA CYS A 32 4.61 0.25 7.13
C CYS A 32 5.88 0.43 7.96
N GLN A 33 5.77 0.63 9.28
CA GLN A 33 6.93 0.67 10.19
C GLN A 33 7.74 -0.63 10.19
N LYS A 34 7.12 -1.76 9.82
CA LYS A 34 7.80 -3.07 9.72
C LYS A 34 8.52 -3.27 8.39
N THR A 35 8.44 -2.30 7.47
CA THR A 35 9.08 -2.39 6.15
C THR A 35 10.43 -1.69 6.14
N ARG A 36 11.31 -2.06 5.19
CA ARG A 36 12.59 -1.37 4.98
C ARG A 36 12.43 0.11 4.59
N TYR A 37 11.31 0.47 3.94
CA TYR A 37 11.05 1.84 3.46
C TYR A 37 9.67 2.35 3.92
N PRO A 38 9.53 2.74 5.20
CA PRO A 38 8.23 3.10 5.77
C PRO A 38 7.53 4.25 5.04
N ALA A 39 8.27 5.31 4.69
CA ALA A 39 7.70 6.46 4.00
C ALA A 39 7.16 6.11 2.60
N LEU A 40 7.86 5.24 1.87
CA LEU A 40 7.40 4.75 0.57
C LEU A 40 6.14 3.89 0.74
N CYS A 41 6.14 2.97 1.71
CA CYS A 41 4.98 2.14 2.01
C CYS A 41 3.73 2.98 2.34
N VAL A 42 3.86 3.98 3.22
CA VAL A 42 2.75 4.87 3.60
C VAL A 42 2.24 5.63 2.39
N LYS A 43 3.15 6.19 1.58
CA LYS A 43 2.78 6.93 0.36
C LYS A 43 2.04 6.04 -0.63
N THR A 44 2.53 4.81 -0.86
CA THR A 44 1.92 3.86 -1.78
C THR A 44 0.52 3.47 -1.31
N LEU A 45 0.35 3.05 -0.05
CA LEU A 45 -0.95 2.64 0.47
C LEU A 45 -1.94 3.81 0.52
N LYS A 46 -1.55 4.99 1.02
CA LYS A 46 -2.44 6.17 1.07
C LYS A 46 -2.85 6.70 -0.30
N SER A 47 -2.13 6.34 -1.37
CA SER A 47 -2.54 6.67 -2.75
C SER A 47 -3.72 5.82 -3.26
N ASN A 48 -4.02 4.69 -2.61
CA ASN A 48 -5.13 3.82 -2.98
C ASN A 48 -6.32 4.05 -2.02
N PRO A 49 -7.48 4.52 -2.49
CA PRO A 49 -8.63 4.77 -1.64
C PRO A 49 -9.10 3.55 -0.83
N ARG A 50 -8.90 2.32 -1.37
CA ARG A 50 -9.26 1.08 -0.68
C ARG A 50 -8.46 0.83 0.59
N SER A 51 -7.31 1.48 0.77
CA SER A 51 -6.49 1.29 1.98
C SER A 51 -7.12 1.86 3.24
N SER A 52 -8.08 2.79 3.13
CA SER A 52 -8.74 3.41 4.29
C SER A 52 -9.59 2.46 5.13
N THR A 53 -10.10 1.39 4.51
CA THR A 53 -10.97 0.38 5.14
C THR A 53 -10.40 -1.03 5.10
N ALA A 54 -9.16 -1.19 4.62
CA ALA A 54 -8.52 -2.49 4.47
C ALA A 54 -7.94 -2.99 5.80
N ASP A 55 -8.06 -4.29 6.06
CA ASP A 55 -7.27 -4.98 7.07
C ASP A 55 -5.83 -5.24 6.55
N VAL A 56 -4.98 -5.88 7.37
CA VAL A 56 -3.59 -6.16 6.96
C VAL A 56 -3.53 -7.00 5.68
N LYS A 57 -4.41 -8.00 5.51
CA LYS A 57 -4.46 -8.82 4.30
C LYS A 57 -4.81 -7.96 3.07
N GLY A 58 -5.80 -7.08 3.20
CA GLY A 58 -6.18 -6.11 2.17
C GLY A 58 -5.05 -5.13 1.84
N LEU A 59 -4.30 -4.65 2.83
CA LEU A 59 -3.14 -3.78 2.60
C LEU A 59 -2.02 -4.50 1.85
N VAL A 60 -1.78 -5.79 2.13
CA VAL A 60 -0.81 -6.59 1.38
C VAL A 60 -1.26 -6.77 -0.07
N HIS A 61 -2.54 -7.08 -0.31
CA HIS A 61 -3.08 -7.21 -1.67
C HIS A 61 -2.90 -5.90 -2.46
N ILE A 62 -3.23 -4.75 -1.85
CA ILE A 62 -3.02 -3.44 -2.47
C ILE A 62 -1.54 -3.20 -2.80
N MET A 63 -0.62 -3.61 -1.92
CA MET A 63 0.81 -3.48 -2.18
C MET A 63 1.28 -4.39 -3.32
N LEU A 64 0.76 -5.62 -3.43
CA LEU A 64 1.05 -6.52 -4.55
C LEU A 64 0.57 -5.94 -5.89
N GLU A 65 -0.63 -5.35 -5.93
CA GLU A 65 -1.15 -4.67 -7.12
C GLU A 65 -0.29 -3.45 -7.51
N ALA A 66 0.16 -2.67 -6.52
CA ALA A 66 1.07 -1.55 -6.76
C ALA A 66 2.43 -2.02 -7.32
N ASN A 67 2.96 -3.13 -6.82
CA ASN A 67 4.19 -3.73 -7.33
C ASN A 67 4.01 -4.29 -8.74
N LEU A 68 2.88 -4.93 -9.05
CA LEU A 68 2.54 -5.37 -10.41
C LEU A 68 2.47 -4.19 -11.39
N ALA A 69 1.86 -3.07 -10.99
CA ALA A 69 1.82 -1.87 -11.82
C ALA A 69 3.23 -1.32 -12.06
N ASN A 70 4.05 -1.23 -11.01
CA ASN A 70 5.43 -0.74 -11.11
C ASN A 70 6.33 -1.68 -11.92
N SER A 71 6.16 -3.00 -11.82
CA SER A 71 6.95 -3.96 -12.62
C SER A 71 6.62 -3.82 -14.10
N LYS A 72 5.35 -3.67 -14.48
CA LYS A 72 4.93 -3.40 -15.86
C LYS A 72 5.51 -2.09 -16.40
N LEU A 73 5.45 -1.01 -15.62
CA LEU A 73 6.05 0.28 -16.01
C LEU A 73 7.57 0.17 -16.18
N THR A 74 8.23 -0.57 -15.29
CA THR A 74 9.67 -0.76 -15.34
C THR A 74 10.08 -1.62 -16.53
N LEU A 75 9.37 -2.72 -16.81
CA LEU A 75 9.58 -3.56 -17.99
C LEU A 75 9.44 -2.76 -19.29
N ALA A 76 8.41 -1.90 -19.39
CA ALA A 76 8.23 -1.02 -20.53
C ALA A 76 9.39 -0.01 -20.68
N THR A 77 9.93 0.47 -19.56
CA THR A 77 11.09 1.38 -19.54
C THR A 77 12.36 0.66 -19.97
N VAL A 78 12.64 -0.52 -19.41
CA VAL A 78 13.79 -1.37 -19.80
C VAL A 78 13.72 -1.70 -21.29
N SER A 79 12.54 -2.07 -21.79
CA SER A 79 12.32 -2.34 -23.22
C SER A 79 12.63 -1.15 -24.12
N LYS A 80 12.29 0.08 -23.69
CA LYS A 80 12.65 1.31 -24.42
C LYS A 80 14.16 1.56 -24.39
N LEU A 81 14.80 1.39 -23.25
CA LEU A 81 16.25 1.56 -23.09
C LEU A 81 17.03 0.54 -23.93
N LEU A 82 16.57 -0.71 -23.97
CA LEU A 82 17.19 -1.77 -24.75
C LEU A 82 17.19 -1.43 -26.25
N LYS A 83 16.06 -0.93 -26.75
CA LYS A 83 15.90 -0.49 -28.15
C LYS A 83 16.76 0.72 -28.48
N ALA A 84 16.89 1.67 -27.55
CA ALA A 84 17.65 2.90 -27.75
C ALA A 84 19.17 2.73 -27.60
N SER A 85 19.63 1.72 -26.84
CA SER A 85 21.05 1.55 -26.55
C SER A 85 21.86 1.08 -27.76
N GLY A 86 23.00 1.72 -28.02
CA GLY A 86 24.04 1.22 -28.93
C GLY A 86 25.12 0.39 -28.24
N ASP A 87 25.22 0.49 -26.91
CA ASP A 87 26.27 -0.14 -26.11
C ASP A 87 25.96 -1.62 -25.82
N LYS A 88 26.89 -2.51 -26.17
CA LYS A 88 26.73 -3.96 -26.02
C LYS A 88 26.73 -4.42 -24.56
N ALA A 89 27.54 -3.80 -23.70
CA ALA A 89 27.60 -4.15 -22.29
C ALA A 89 26.30 -3.73 -21.59
N LEU A 90 25.83 -2.50 -21.86
CA LEU A 90 24.56 -2.01 -21.35
C LEU A 90 23.38 -2.86 -21.81
N LYS A 91 23.36 -3.30 -23.08
CA LYS A 91 22.33 -4.21 -23.59
C LYS A 91 22.25 -5.51 -22.79
N LYS A 92 23.38 -6.16 -22.53
CA LYS A 92 23.40 -7.38 -21.70
C LYS A 92 22.84 -7.16 -20.30
N CYS A 93 23.14 -6.03 -19.67
CA CYS A 93 22.55 -5.69 -18.38
C CYS A 93 21.03 -5.46 -18.48
N LEU A 94 20.59 -4.76 -19.52
CA LEU A 94 19.16 -4.49 -19.76
C LEU A 94 18.38 -5.75 -20.12
N ASP A 95 18.97 -6.73 -20.80
CA ASP A 95 18.35 -8.03 -21.09
C ASP A 95 18.05 -8.79 -19.79
N VAL A 96 19.00 -8.82 -18.85
CA VAL A 96 18.78 -9.40 -17.51
C VAL A 96 17.67 -8.66 -16.77
N CYS A 97 17.66 -7.32 -16.83
CA CYS A 97 16.57 -6.55 -16.24
C CYS A 97 15.22 -6.87 -16.90
N ALA A 98 15.19 -7.05 -18.23
CA ALA A 98 13.96 -7.35 -18.96
C ALA A 98 13.39 -8.69 -18.51
N GLU A 99 14.23 -9.73 -18.41
CA GLU A 99 13.83 -11.05 -17.92
C GLU A 99 13.25 -10.99 -16.50
N VAL A 100 13.95 -10.34 -15.57
CA VAL A 100 13.50 -10.23 -14.18
C VAL A 100 12.17 -9.48 -14.08
N TYR A 101 12.01 -8.37 -14.79
CA TYR A 101 10.76 -7.60 -14.74
C TYR A 101 9.63 -8.22 -15.56
N ASP A 102 9.93 -9.04 -16.56
CA ASP A 102 8.94 -9.84 -17.29
C ASP A 102 8.33 -10.90 -16.38
N ASN A 103 9.18 -11.68 -15.69
CA ASN A 103 8.74 -12.65 -14.67
C ASN A 103 7.91 -11.96 -13.58
N ALA A 104 8.40 -10.83 -13.04
CA ALA A 104 7.68 -10.09 -12.02
C ALA A 104 6.30 -9.59 -12.50
N ALA A 105 6.21 -9.09 -13.74
CA ALA A 105 5.00 -8.50 -14.29
C ALA A 105 3.96 -9.52 -14.78
N ASN A 106 4.42 -10.68 -15.24
CA ASN A 106 3.59 -11.65 -15.94
C ASN A 106 3.41 -12.98 -15.18
N ASP A 107 4.23 -13.26 -14.16
CA ASP A 107 4.13 -14.48 -13.36
C ASP A 107 4.09 -14.19 -11.85
N ASP A 108 5.17 -13.67 -11.25
CA ASP A 108 5.31 -13.63 -9.79
C ASP A 108 4.20 -12.83 -9.09
N PHE A 109 3.96 -11.59 -9.51
CA PHE A 109 2.93 -10.76 -8.89
C PHE A 109 1.51 -11.22 -9.24
N PRO A 110 1.17 -11.57 -10.49
CA PRO A 110 -0.13 -12.17 -10.80
C PRO A 110 -0.42 -13.43 -9.96
N THR A 111 0.54 -14.34 -9.83
CA THR A 111 0.42 -15.57 -9.04
C THR A 111 0.28 -15.26 -7.55
N ALA A 112 1.08 -14.32 -7.02
CA ALA A 112 0.95 -13.88 -5.64
C ALA A 112 -0.44 -13.26 -5.37
N ILE A 113 -0.94 -12.41 -6.27
CA ILE A 113 -2.27 -11.79 -6.13
C ILE A 113 -3.38 -12.84 -6.09
N GLN A 114 -3.32 -13.85 -6.95
CA GLN A 114 -4.37 -14.88 -7.05
C GLN A 114 -4.37 -15.82 -5.84
N SER A 115 -3.19 -16.21 -5.34
CA SER A 115 -3.05 -17.21 -4.27
C SER A 115 -2.95 -16.63 -2.86
N PHE A 116 -2.74 -15.31 -2.71
CA PHE A 116 -2.53 -14.70 -1.40
C PHE A 116 -3.79 -14.76 -0.55
N GLY A 117 -3.70 -15.47 0.59
CA GLY A 117 -4.80 -15.59 1.55
C GLY A 117 -5.63 -16.86 1.42
N GLU A 118 -5.24 -17.80 0.55
CA GLU A 118 -5.85 -19.15 0.43
C GLU A 118 -5.55 -20.09 1.63
N LYS A 119 -4.94 -19.57 2.71
CA LYS A 119 -4.71 -20.26 3.98
C LYS A 119 -5.05 -19.37 5.18
#